data_AF-A0A641AHC6-F1
#
_entry.id   AF-A0A641AHC6-F1
#
_cell.length_a   1.000
_cell.length_b   1.000
_cell.length_c   1.000
_cell.angle_alpha   90.00
_cell.angle_beta   90.00
_cell.angle_gamma   90.00
#
_symmetry.space_group_name_H-M   'P 1'
#
loop_
_entity.id
_entity.type
_entity.pdbx_description
1 polymer ?
#
loop_
_entity_poly.entity_id
_entity_poly.type
_entity_poly.pdbx_seq_one_letter_code
_entity_poly.pdbx_strand_id
1 'polypeptide(L)'
;MTSTATHAENVLARPGALTELDIGAQEAVRNGVEGWLNDDLAFCHRPWGCDLSQVTADTLMVFGEADVLVPHAHGDAYLRAIGHGQLVKIPDAGHWMDDVEPAILEWLVSDTAAPAELY
;
A
#
# COMPACT_ATOMS: atom_id res chain seq x y z
N MET A 1 1.42 31.72 9.38
CA MET A 1 2.25 30.68 8.73
C MET A 1 1.57 29.36 9.01
N THR A 2 0.79 28.88 8.06
CA THR A 2 0.13 27.56 8.16
C THR A 2 1.24 26.51 8.03
N SER A 3 1.39 25.65 9.04
CA SER A 3 2.34 24.54 8.97
C SER A 3 1.95 23.63 7.81
N THR A 4 2.79 23.53 6.79
CA THR A 4 2.64 22.55 5.70
C THR A 4 3.19 21.21 6.21
N ALA A 5 2.49 20.59 7.14
CA ALA A 5 2.82 19.25 7.56
C ALA A 5 2.66 18.31 6.36
N THR A 6 3.70 17.53 6.07
CA THR A 6 3.69 16.47 5.05
C THR A 6 2.58 15.47 5.35
N HIS A 7 2.10 14.75 4.33
CA HIS A 7 1.06 13.73 4.54
C HIS A 7 1.47 12.71 5.61
N ALA A 8 2.74 12.28 5.61
CA ALA A 8 3.29 11.41 6.65
C ALA A 8 3.22 12.03 8.07
N GLU A 9 3.50 13.32 8.22
CA GLU A 9 3.35 14.01 9.51
C GLU A 9 1.90 14.05 9.96
N ASN A 10 0.93 14.20 9.04
CA ASN A 10 -0.49 14.17 9.38
C ASN A 10 -0.95 12.78 9.81
N VAL A 11 -0.50 11.72 9.13
CA VAL A 11 -0.80 10.33 9.50
C VAL A 11 -0.25 10.03 10.90
N LEU A 12 1.02 10.34 11.16
CA LEU A 12 1.66 10.07 12.45
C LEU A 12 1.13 10.97 13.59
N ALA A 13 0.58 12.14 13.28
CA ALA A 13 -0.03 13.03 14.25
C ALA A 13 -1.43 12.58 14.71
N ARG A 14 -2.03 11.57 14.05
CA ARG A 14 -3.34 11.03 14.47
C ARG A 14 -3.24 10.49 15.90
N PRO A 15 -4.23 10.79 16.77
CA PRO A 15 -4.29 10.20 18.09
C PRO A 15 -4.29 8.67 17.99
N GLY A 16 -3.30 8.03 18.62
CA GLY A 16 -3.17 6.57 18.62
C GLY A 16 -2.26 5.98 17.54
N ALA A 17 -1.86 6.72 16.50
CA ALA A 17 -1.06 6.17 15.39
C ALA A 17 0.25 5.52 15.85
N LEU A 18 0.98 6.18 16.76
CA LEU A 18 2.21 5.60 17.32
C LEU A 18 1.95 4.36 18.17
N THR A 19 0.81 4.29 18.86
CA THR A 19 0.42 3.11 19.64
C THR A 19 0.04 1.96 18.71
N GLU A 20 -0.69 2.24 17.64
CA GLU A 20 -1.07 1.26 16.61
C GLU A 20 0.18 0.68 15.93
N LEU A 21 1.14 1.54 15.56
CA LEU A 21 2.43 1.11 15.02
C LEU A 21 3.23 0.25 15.99
N ASP A 22 3.28 0.62 17.28
CA ASP A 22 3.99 -0.17 18.30
C ASP A 22 3.35 -1.56 18.50
N ILE A 23 2.01 -1.61 18.62
CA ILE A 23 1.27 -2.88 18.71
C ILE A 23 1.50 -3.73 17.45
N GLY A 24 1.37 -3.14 16.27
CA GLY A 24 1.57 -3.82 15.00
C GLY A 24 2.98 -4.39 14.87
N ALA A 25 4.00 -3.61 15.25
CA ALA A 25 5.38 -4.06 15.24
C ALA A 25 5.63 -5.23 16.20
N GLN A 26 5.05 -5.19 17.41
CA GLN A 26 5.14 -6.29 18.38
C GLN A 26 4.44 -7.55 17.89
N GLU A 27 3.25 -7.41 17.31
CA GLU A 27 2.47 -8.55 16.79
C GLU A 27 3.13 -9.17 15.56
N ALA A 28 3.72 -8.37 14.67
CA ALA A 28 4.40 -8.84 13.46
C ALA A 28 5.54 -9.83 13.76
N VAL A 29 6.21 -9.69 14.90
CA VAL A 29 7.32 -10.55 15.32
C VAL A 29 6.98 -11.44 16.53
N ARG A 30 5.72 -11.47 16.97
CA ARG A 30 5.30 -12.21 18.18
C ARG A 30 5.67 -13.69 18.15
N ASN A 31 5.66 -14.30 16.96
CA ASN A 31 6.01 -15.71 16.76
C ASN A 31 7.46 -15.90 16.26
N GLY A 32 8.31 -14.87 16.35
CA GLY A 32 9.66 -14.84 15.81
C GLY A 32 9.75 -14.19 14.42
N VAL A 33 10.98 -14.07 13.91
CA VAL A 33 11.29 -13.38 12.64
C VAL A 33 11.22 -14.28 11.41
N GLU A 34 10.98 -15.58 11.59
CA GLU A 34 11.03 -16.57 10.51
C GLU A 34 10.03 -16.26 9.38
N GLY A 35 8.85 -15.71 9.68
CA GLY A 35 7.88 -15.31 8.65
C GLY A 35 8.47 -14.25 7.72
N TRP A 36 8.98 -13.17 8.29
CA TRP A 36 9.63 -12.09 7.55
C TRP A 36 10.83 -12.59 6.72
N LEU A 37 11.70 -13.42 7.33
CA LEU A 37 12.83 -14.01 6.61
C LEU A 37 12.39 -14.85 5.39
N ASN A 38 11.34 -15.66 5.56
CA ASN A 38 10.83 -16.50 4.47
C ASN A 38 10.24 -15.67 3.33
N ASP A 39 9.57 -14.56 3.62
CA ASP A 39 9.06 -13.64 2.61
C ASP A 39 10.20 -13.00 1.81
N ASP A 40 11.25 -12.53 2.49
CA ASP A 40 12.43 -11.94 1.83
C ASP A 40 13.16 -12.95 0.92
N LEU A 41 13.28 -14.20 1.38
CA LEU A 41 13.87 -15.28 0.59
C LEU A 41 13.00 -15.67 -0.61
N ALA A 42 11.67 -15.57 -0.50
CA ALA A 42 10.75 -15.86 -1.59
C ALA A 42 10.99 -14.94 -2.79
N PHE A 43 11.31 -13.66 -2.57
CA PHE A 43 11.66 -12.72 -3.65
C PHE A 43 12.95 -13.10 -4.39
N CYS A 44 13.90 -13.74 -3.70
CA CYS A 44 15.24 -13.98 -4.24
C CYS A 44 15.41 -15.35 -4.91
N HIS A 45 14.54 -16.31 -4.62
CA HIS A 45 14.82 -17.72 -4.91
C HIS A 45 14.03 -18.32 -6.07
N ARG A 46 12.85 -17.79 -6.40
CA ARG A 46 12.00 -18.33 -7.48
C ARG A 46 11.28 -17.23 -8.25
N PRO A 47 10.96 -17.45 -9.54
CA PRO A 47 9.95 -16.64 -10.20
C PRO A 47 8.66 -16.67 -9.38
N TRP A 48 7.97 -15.53 -9.32
CA TRP A 48 6.72 -15.34 -8.56
C TRP A 48 5.63 -16.37 -8.90
N GLY A 49 5.70 -16.98 -10.09
CA GLY A 49 4.93 -18.17 -10.44
C GLY A 49 3.49 -17.89 -10.87
N CYS A 50 3.07 -16.62 -10.95
CA CYS A 50 1.82 -16.22 -11.59
C CYS A 50 2.08 -15.33 -12.80
N ASP A 51 1.22 -15.46 -13.81
CA ASP A 51 1.15 -14.55 -14.95
C ASP A 51 0.14 -13.46 -14.61
N LEU A 52 0.63 -12.23 -14.40
CA LEU A 52 -0.21 -11.10 -14.03
C LEU A 52 -1.24 -10.73 -15.10
N SER A 53 -1.04 -11.13 -16.35
CA SER A 53 -2.05 -10.95 -17.42
C SER A 53 -3.31 -11.80 -17.21
N GLN A 54 -3.26 -12.78 -16.31
CA GLN A 54 -4.40 -13.63 -15.95
C GLN A 54 -5.33 -12.97 -14.91
N VAL A 55 -4.97 -11.82 -14.34
CA VAL A 55 -5.85 -11.09 -13.42
C VAL A 55 -7.06 -10.59 -14.20
N THR A 56 -8.27 -10.97 -13.77
CA THR A 56 -9.54 -10.55 -14.40
C THR A 56 -10.42 -9.69 -13.50
N ALA A 57 -10.10 -9.61 -12.20
CA ALA A 57 -10.84 -8.80 -11.26
C ALA A 57 -10.53 -7.31 -11.46
N ASP A 58 -11.52 -6.45 -11.17
CA ASP A 58 -11.28 -5.01 -11.13
C ASP A 58 -10.16 -4.71 -10.14
N THR A 59 -9.11 -4.04 -10.63
CA THR A 59 -7.87 -3.86 -9.89
C THR A 59 -7.59 -2.39 -9.67
N LEU A 60 -7.47 -2.00 -8.40
CA LEU A 60 -7.03 -0.69 -7.95
C LEU A 60 -5.70 -0.83 -7.22
N MET A 61 -4.71 -0.06 -7.64
CA MET A 61 -3.39 0.04 -7.03
C MET A 61 -3.23 1.45 -6.46
N VAL A 62 -2.88 1.55 -5.18
CA VAL A 62 -2.71 2.83 -4.49
C VAL A 62 -1.31 2.91 -3.91
N PHE A 63 -0.57 3.97 -4.22
CA PHE A 63 0.81 4.17 -3.77
C PHE A 63 1.01 5.60 -3.30
N GLY A 64 1.80 5.79 -2.24
CA GLY A 64 2.33 7.10 -1.89
C GLY A 64 3.46 7.50 -2.83
N GLU A 65 3.47 8.74 -3.32
CA GLU A 65 4.55 9.20 -4.21
C GLU A 65 5.90 9.31 -3.50
N ALA A 66 5.90 9.52 -2.19
CA ALA A 66 7.08 9.61 -1.33
C ALA A 66 7.43 8.28 -0.63
N ASP A 67 6.80 7.16 -1.00
CA ASP A 67 7.12 5.85 -0.45
C ASP A 67 8.53 5.39 -0.89
N VAL A 68 9.40 5.17 0.10
CA VAL A 68 10.78 4.68 -0.08
C VAL A 68 10.92 3.19 0.22
N LEU A 69 9.91 2.55 0.80
CA LEU A 69 9.89 1.12 1.10
C LEU A 69 9.40 0.32 -0.10
N VAL A 70 8.29 0.75 -0.72
CA VAL A 70 7.74 0.14 -1.95
C VAL A 70 7.37 1.23 -2.96
N PRO A 71 8.35 1.75 -3.73
CA PRO A 71 8.12 2.89 -4.61
C PRO A 71 7.01 2.66 -5.65
N HIS A 72 6.26 3.71 -5.98
CA HIS A 72 5.14 3.66 -6.93
C HIS A 72 5.50 3.13 -8.33
N ALA A 73 6.79 3.10 -8.69
CA ALA A 73 7.29 2.46 -9.90
C ALA A 73 6.92 0.97 -10.00
N HIS A 74 6.72 0.29 -8.86
CA HIS A 74 6.17 -1.07 -8.81
C HIS A 74 4.73 -1.10 -9.33
N GLY A 75 3.87 -0.17 -8.90
CA GLY A 75 2.51 -0.02 -9.42
C GLY A 75 2.47 0.21 -10.92
N ASP A 76 3.35 1.07 -11.44
CA ASP A 76 3.47 1.29 -12.89
C ASP A 76 3.85 0.00 -13.63
N ALA A 77 4.73 -0.82 -13.06
CA ALA A 77 5.14 -2.11 -13.63
C ALA A 77 3.99 -3.15 -13.59
N TYR A 78 3.26 -3.22 -12.48
CA TYR A 78 2.11 -4.12 -12.34
C TYR A 78 0.97 -3.75 -13.28
N LEU A 79 0.63 -2.47 -13.41
CA LEU A 79 -0.41 -2.02 -14.33
C LEU A 79 -0.10 -2.39 -15.78
N ARG A 80 1.17 -2.25 -16.19
CA ARG A 80 1.62 -2.71 -17.51
C ARG A 80 1.53 -4.22 -17.68
N ALA A 81 1.84 -5.00 -16.64
CA ALA A 81 1.82 -6.46 -16.70
C ALA A 81 0.39 -7.04 -16.68
N ILE A 82 -0.52 -6.42 -15.93
CA ILE A 82 -1.94 -6.80 -15.86
C ILE A 82 -2.68 -6.36 -17.13
N GLY A 83 -2.34 -5.19 -17.68
CA GLY A 83 -2.93 -4.65 -18.91
C GLY A 83 -4.26 -3.93 -18.72
N HIS A 84 -4.80 -3.92 -17.50
CA HIS A 84 -5.98 -3.15 -17.09
C HIS A 84 -5.90 -2.81 -15.60
N GLY A 85 -6.88 -2.03 -15.12
CA GLY A 85 -6.95 -1.52 -13.75
C GLY A 85 -6.61 -0.04 -13.65
N GLN A 86 -6.53 0.44 -12.42
CA GLN A 86 -6.24 1.84 -12.09
C GLN A 86 -5.07 1.93 -11.13
N LEU A 87 -4.20 2.92 -11.36
CA LEU A 87 -3.13 3.28 -10.44
C LEU A 87 -3.39 4.71 -9.93
N VAL A 88 -3.58 4.84 -8.62
CA VAL A 88 -3.70 6.11 -7.91
C VAL A 88 -2.41 6.36 -7.15
N LYS A 89 -1.81 7.53 -7.36
CA LYS A 89 -0.61 7.98 -6.67
C LYS A 89 -1.01 9.12 -5.75
N ILE A 90 -0.83 8.95 -4.44
CA ILE A 90 -1.18 9.96 -3.43
C ILE A 90 0.02 10.90 -3.26
N PRO A 91 -0.11 12.19 -3.65
CA PRO A 91 0.99 13.14 -3.55
C PRO A 91 1.48 13.30 -2.11
N ASP A 92 2.79 13.42 -1.94
CA ASP A 92 3.48 13.59 -0.64
C ASP A 92 3.27 12.47 0.39
N ALA A 93 2.49 11.44 0.08
CA ALA A 93 2.24 10.30 0.95
C ALA A 93 3.41 9.32 0.96
N GLY A 94 3.71 8.80 2.14
CA GLY A 94 4.72 7.76 2.36
C GLY A 94 4.11 6.36 2.28
N HIS A 95 4.76 5.40 2.93
CA HIS A 95 4.31 4.01 2.96
C HIS A 95 3.01 3.81 3.76
N TRP A 96 2.85 4.55 4.87
CA TRP A 96 1.67 4.48 5.73
C TRP A 96 0.62 5.49 5.28
N MET A 97 -0.57 4.99 4.90
CA MET A 97 -1.68 5.77 4.32
C MET A 97 -3.02 5.40 4.99
N ASP A 98 -3.02 5.27 6.32
CA ASP A 98 -4.18 4.82 7.12
C ASP A 98 -5.39 5.79 7.05
N ASP A 99 -5.19 7.00 6.55
CA ASP A 99 -6.25 7.96 6.25
C ASP A 99 -6.90 7.74 4.88
N VAL A 100 -6.20 7.09 3.94
CA VAL A 100 -6.71 6.69 2.61
C VAL A 100 -7.34 5.29 2.64
N GLU A 101 -6.84 4.39 3.50
CA GLU A 101 -7.31 3.00 3.61
C GLU A 101 -8.84 2.85 3.71
N PRO A 102 -9.58 3.64 4.52
CA PRO A 102 -11.03 3.48 4.62
C PRO A 102 -11.76 3.61 3.28
N ALA A 103 -11.36 4.57 2.43
CA ALA A 103 -11.95 4.76 1.10
C ALA A 103 -11.65 3.57 0.17
N ILE A 104 -10.46 2.97 0.29
CA ILE A 104 -10.09 1.75 -0.46
C ILE A 104 -10.96 0.57 -0.03
N LEU A 105 -11.15 0.40 1.29
CA LEU A 105 -11.99 -0.67 1.83
C LEU A 105 -13.47 -0.48 1.45
N GLU A 106 -13.97 0.75 1.46
CA GLU A 106 -15.31 1.08 0.98
C GLU A 106 -15.48 0.72 -0.50
N TRP A 107 -14.50 1.06 -1.36
CA TRP A 107 -14.51 0.65 -2.76
C TRP A 107 -14.52 -0.88 -2.92
N LEU A 108 -13.70 -1.58 -2.15
CA LEU A 108 -13.58 -3.05 -2.25
C LEU A 108 -14.92 -3.75 -2.00
N VAL A 109 -15.79 -3.17 -1.18
CA VAL A 109 -17.11 -3.74 -0.84
C VAL A 109 -18.27 -3.14 -1.61
N SER A 110 -18.08 -2.06 -2.39
CA SER A 110 -19.18 -1.33 -3.03
C SER A 110 -19.65 -1.89 -4.37
N ASP A 111 -18.95 -2.88 -4.95
CA ASP A 111 -19.21 -3.44 -6.31
C ASP A 111 -19.29 -2.35 -7.39
N THR A 112 -18.61 -1.21 -7.15
CA THR A 112 -18.54 -0.08 -8.06
C THR A 112 -17.16 0.00 -8.71
N ALA A 113 -17.10 0.67 -9.86
CA ALA A 113 -15.83 1.01 -10.49
C ALA A 113 -14.89 1.75 -9.51
N ALA A 114 -13.59 1.56 -9.72
CA ALA A 114 -12.55 2.23 -8.93
C ALA A 114 -12.73 3.76 -8.96
N PRO A 115 -12.60 4.44 -7.81
CA PRO A 115 -12.75 5.89 -7.75
C PRO A 115 -11.61 6.57 -8.51
N ALA A 116 -11.93 7.60 -9.29
CA ALA A 116 -10.93 8.36 -10.05
C ALA A 116 -9.93 9.10 -9.14
N GLU A 117 -10.36 9.46 -7.93
CA GLU A 117 -9.58 10.17 -6.91
C GLU A 117 -9.91 9.55 -5.54
N LEU A 118 -8.89 9.31 -4.71
CA LEU A 118 -9.04 8.74 -3.35
C LEU A 118 -8.75 9.77 -2.25
N TYR A 119 -8.43 11.00 -2.62
CA TYR A 119 -8.01 12.06 -1.72
C TYR A 119 -8.18 13.45 -2.35
#